data_AF-A0A4V1G875-F1
#
_entry.id   AF-A0A4V1G875-F1
#
_cell.length_a   1.000
_cell.length_b   1.000
_cell.length_c   1.000
_cell.angle_alpha   90.00
_cell.angle_beta   90.00
_cell.angle_gamma   90.00
#
_symmetry.space_group_name_H-M   'P 1'
#
loop_
_entity.id
_entity.type
_entity.pdbx_description
1 polymer ?
#
loop_
_entity_poly.entity_id
_entity_poly.type
_entity_poly.pdbx_seq_one_letter_code
_entity_poly.pdbx_strand_id
1 'polypeptide(L)' 'MSLQGEVARDGDSRPVRKARSDKRRGRIEGHQEGIREATRQIALAMLNSELSPATVSKITGLSAQDMAQLQSQA' A
#
# COMPACT_ATOMS: atom_id res chain seq x y z
N MET A 1 -46.29 34.74 -8.82
CA MET A 1 -46.02 33.81 -7.70
C MET A 1 -44.61 33.26 -7.88
N SER A 2 -43.89 33.15 -6.77
CA SER A 2 -42.42 33.18 -6.65
C SER A 2 -41.67 31.95 -7.19
N LEU A 3 -40.44 32.20 -7.64
CA LEU A 3 -39.35 31.24 -7.89
C LEU A 3 -38.87 30.59 -6.58
N GLN A 4 -38.32 29.38 -6.69
CA GLN A 4 -37.16 28.78 -5.96
C GLN A 4 -37.41 27.26 -5.82
N GLY A 5 -36.55 26.39 -6.39
CA GLY A 5 -35.28 25.96 -5.77
C GLY A 5 -35.58 24.83 -4.78
N GLU A 6 -34.90 23.69 -4.69
CA GLU A 6 -33.48 23.46 -4.88
C GLU A 6 -33.18 21.97 -4.56
N VAL A 7 -32.21 21.41 -5.31
CA VAL A 7 -31.30 20.30 -5.00
C VAL A 7 -31.82 18.96 -4.44
N ALA A 8 -31.74 17.95 -5.32
CA ALA A 8 -31.46 16.56 -4.95
C ALA A 8 -30.21 16.50 -4.05
N ARG A 9 -30.41 16.13 -2.77
CA ARG A 9 -29.30 15.71 -1.91
C ARG A 9 -29.24 14.19 -1.94
N ASP A 10 -28.50 13.65 -2.88
CA ASP A 10 -27.90 12.31 -2.74
C ASP A 10 -26.81 12.41 -1.65
N GLY A 11 -27.26 12.58 -0.41
CA GLY A 11 -26.42 12.47 0.76
C GLY A 11 -26.13 11.00 0.99
N ASP A 12 -24.94 10.56 0.57
CA ASP A 12 -24.35 9.24 0.85
C ASP A 12 -24.53 8.90 2.35
N SER A 13 -25.64 8.23 2.65
CA SER A 13 -26.07 7.87 3.98
C SER A 13 -25.34 6.60 4.43
N ARG A 14 -24.03 6.50 4.16
CA ARG A 14 -23.23 5.44 4.77
C ARG A 14 -23.21 5.70 6.27
N PRO A 15 -23.62 4.73 7.10
CA PRO A 15 -23.63 4.91 8.54
C PRO A 15 -22.22 5.33 8.99
N VAL A 16 -22.12 6.42 9.74
CA VAL A 16 -20.85 7.07 10.14
C VAL A 16 -19.80 6.09 10.68
N ARG A 17 -20.26 4.99 11.28
CA ARG A 17 -19.43 3.85 11.74
C ARG A 17 -18.68 3.15 10.60
N LYS A 18 -19.36 2.89 9.47
CA LYS A 18 -18.79 2.22 8.29
C LYS A 18 -17.74 3.12 7.61
N ALA A 19 -18.02 4.41 7.46
CA ALA A 19 -17.07 5.37 6.90
C ALA A 19 -15.77 5.49 7.72
N ARG A 20 -15.85 5.47 9.06
CA ARG A 20 -14.64 5.47 9.91
C ARG A 20 -13.85 4.17 9.81
N SER A 21 -14.52 3.02 9.72
CA SER A 21 -13.86 1.73 9.49
C SER A 21 -13.16 1.66 8.13
N ASP A 22 -13.80 2.14 7.06
CA ASP A 22 -13.22 2.14 5.71
C ASP A 22 -12.00 3.06 5.64
N LYS A 23 -12.06 4.25 6.25
CA LYS A 23 -10.91 5.17 6.33
C LYS A 23 -9.75 4.58 7.15
N ARG A 24 -10.03 3.81 8.20
CA ARG A 24 -9.01 3.11 8.99
C ARG A 24 -8.38 1.98 8.18
N ARG A 25 -9.19 1.20 7.45
CA ARG A 25 -8.70 0.12 6.58
C ARG A 25 -7.76 0.66 5.49
N GLY A 26 -8.16 1.71 4.78
CA GLY A 26 -7.32 2.32 3.74
C GLY A 26 -5.98 2.85 4.26
N ARG A 27 -5.94 3.40 5.50
CA ARG A 27 -4.65 3.79 6.11
C ARG A 27 -3.74 2.60 6.42
N ILE A 28 -4.32 1.49 6.90
CA ILE A 28 -3.54 0.28 7.21
C ILE A 28 -3.00 -0.34 5.92
N GLU A 29 -3.84 -0.44 4.89
CA GLU A 29 -3.47 -0.95 3.57
C GLU A 29 -2.34 -0.10 2.97
N GLY A 30 -2.51 1.23 2.91
CA GLY A 30 -1.47 2.12 2.38
C GLY A 30 -0.16 2.09 3.18
N HIS A 31 -0.24 1.92 4.51
CA HIS A 31 0.96 1.76 5.33
C HIS A 31 1.68 0.44 5.04
N GLN A 32 0.95 -0.67 4.92
CA GLN A 32 1.51 -1.98 4.57
C GLN A 32 2.12 -1.97 3.16
N GLU A 33 1.46 -1.32 2.20
CA GLU A 33 1.96 -1.14 0.84
C GLU A 33 3.27 -0.35 0.84
N GLY A 34 3.31 0.79 1.54
CA GLY A 34 4.53 1.59 1.67
C GLY A 34 5.69 0.83 2.32
N ILE A 35 5.42 0.01 3.34
CA ILE A 35 6.45 -0.86 3.94
C ILE A 35 6.96 -1.86 2.90
N ARG A 36 6.08 -2.54 2.16
CA ARG A 36 6.49 -3.52 1.15
C ARG A 36 7.32 -2.88 0.05
N GLU A 37 6.91 -1.70 -0.43
CA GLU A 37 7.63 -0.98 -1.48
C GLU A 37 9.02 -0.52 -1.00
N ALA A 38 9.11 0.06 0.20
CA ALA A 38 10.39 0.46 0.78
C ALA A 38 11.33 -0.73 0.99
N THR A 39 10.83 -1.85 1.53
CA THR A 39 11.61 -3.08 1.69
C THR A 39 12.12 -3.59 0.35
N ARG A 40 11.29 -3.55 -0.70
CA ARG A 40 11.67 -3.95 -2.05
C ARG A 40 12.78 -3.07 -2.63
N GLN A 41 12.67 -1.75 -2.50
CA GLN A 41 13.68 -0.80 -2.98
C GLN A 41 15.02 -0.99 -2.27
N ILE A 42 15.00 -1.20 -0.95
CA ILE A 42 16.19 -1.49 -0.17
C ILE A 42 16.84 -2.81 -0.62
N ALA A 43 16.04 -3.85 -0.84
CA ALA A 43 16.54 -5.14 -1.31
C ALA A 43 17.23 -5.03 -2.69
N LEU A 44 16.66 -4.27 -3.62
CA LEU A 44 17.27 -3.99 -4.93
C LEU A 44 18.61 -3.26 -4.77
N ALA A 45 18.66 -2.22 -3.93
CA ALA A 45 19.91 -1.48 -3.69
C ALA A 45 21.01 -2.39 -3.11
N MET A 46 20.64 -3.31 -2.21
CA MET A 46 21.57 -4.30 -1.67
C MET A 46 22.07 -5.27 -2.74
N LEU A 47 21.18 -5.81 -3.58
CA LEU A 47 21.56 -6.70 -4.68
C LEU A 47 22.49 -5.99 -5.68
N ASN A 48 22.21 -4.73 -6.01
CA ASN A 48 23.05 -3.90 -6.88
C ASN A 48 24.41 -3.57 -6.25
N SER A 49 24.51 -3.66 -4.92
CA SER A 49 25.77 -3.53 -4.17
C SER A 49 26.51 -4.86 -4.03
N GLU A 50 26.15 -5.87 -4.85
CA GLU A 50 26.74 -7.21 -4.87
C GLU A 50 26.54 -8.02 -3.57
N LEU A 51 25.58 -7.65 -2.72
CA LEU A 51 25.21 -8.49 -1.58
C LEU A 51 24.56 -9.79 -2.06
N SER A 52 24.95 -10.91 -1.44
CA SER A 52 24.36 -12.19 -1.79
C SER A 52 22.84 -12.19 -1.54
N PRO A 53 22.04 -12.82 -2.42
CA PRO A 53 20.58 -12.90 -2.26
C PRO A 53 20.16 -13.53 -0.92
N ALA A 54 20.94 -14.49 -0.42
CA ALA A 54 20.71 -15.10 0.88
C ALA A 54 20.89 -14.11 2.04
N THR A 55 21.87 -13.22 1.95
CA THR A 55 22.08 -12.14 2.93
C THR A 55 20.95 -11.12 2.86
N VAL A 56 20.56 -10.71 1.65
CA VAL A 56 19.46 -9.75 1.45
C VAL A 56 18.14 -10.29 2.00
N SER A 57 17.80 -11.56 1.73
CA SER A 57 16.60 -12.21 2.29
C SER A 57 16.60 -12.22 3.82
N LYS A 58 17.74 -12.52 4.45
CA LYS A 58 17.86 -12.51 5.92
C LYS A 58 17.68 -11.12 6.53
N ILE A 59 18.18 -10.07 5.88
CA ILE A 59 18.09 -8.69 6.40
C ILE A 59 16.69 -8.11 6.18
N THR A 60 16.12 -8.32 4.99
CA THR A 60 14.85 -7.69 4.59
C THR A 60 13.63 -8.50 5.00
N GLY A 61 13.82 -9.77 5.38
CA GLY A 61 12.73 -10.71 5.69
C GLY A 61 11.92 -11.12 4.47
N LEU A 62 12.39 -10.82 3.26
CA LEU A 62 11.70 -11.18 2.02
C LEU A 62 11.74 -12.69 1.79
N SER A 63 10.62 -13.21 1.32
CA SER A 63 10.49 -14.63 0.97
C SER A 63 11.36 -14.99 -0.24
N ALA A 64 11.63 -16.28 -0.44
CA ALA A 64 12.34 -16.75 -1.63
C ALA A 64 11.62 -16.35 -2.94
N GLN A 65 10.28 -16.32 -2.91
CA GLN A 65 9.47 -15.89 -4.06
C GLN A 65 9.64 -14.39 -4.34
N ASP A 66 9.62 -13.55 -3.30
CA ASP A 66 9.80 -12.11 -3.46
C ASP A 66 11.22 -11.78 -3.93
N MET A 67 12.23 -12.51 -3.43
CA MET A 67 13.61 -12.41 -3.88
C MET A 67 13.77 -12.82 -5.35
N ALA A 68 13.12 -13.90 -5.78
CA ALA A 68 13.15 -14.32 -7.19
C ALA A 68 12.52 -13.27 -8.11
N GLN A 69 11.40 -12.65 -7.69
CA GLN A 69 10.79 -11.55 -8.44
C GLN A 69 11.73 -10.34 -8.52
N LEU A 70 12.42 -10.01 -7.44
CA LEU A 70 13.38 -8.91 -7.41
C LEU A 70 14.57 -9.14 -8.33
N GLN A 71 15.10 -10.36 -8.34
CA GLN A 71 16.21 -10.73 -9.23
C GLN A 71 15.82 -10.74 -10.71
N SER A 72 14.53 -10.93 -11.03
CA SER A 72 14.04 -10.78 -12.41
C SER A 72 13.88 -9.32 -12.85
N GLN A 73 13.94 -8.39 -11.89
CA GLN A 73 13.77 -6.95 -12.10
C GLN A 73 15.09 -6.17 -12.00
N ALA A 74 16.14 -6.78 -11.45
CA ALA A 74 17.51 -6.25 -11.37
C ALA A 74 18.30 -6.63 -12.62
#